data_AF-A0A660RPV8-F1
#
_entry.id   AF-A0A660RPV8-F1
#
_cell.length_a   1.000
_cell.length_b   1.000
_cell.length_c   1.000
_cell.angle_alpha   90.00
_cell.angle_beta   90.00
_cell.angle_gamma   90.00
#
_symmetry.space_group_name_H-M   'P 1'
#
loop_
_entity.id
_entity.type
_entity.pdbx_description
1 polymer ?
#
loop_
_entity_poly.entity_id
_entity_poly.type
_entity_poly.pdbx_seq_one_letter_code
_entity_poly.pdbx_strand_id
1 'polypeptide(L)'
;MMKKLITVLIFFTFLFNGSLLQAKIVKVKGEAEVRIAGITPEEGWIIAKRRARANAVEKACGIKIVSSTVVKEGSLIGEYLAAFSKGFIIKEKIVEQKTDWIKNTIPPIPVYKIVIEAEVAIPENRNLRLFKAELNKYSFIDGEEAQIIITPLNNAYIGIFNITAEDKIVMLYPNPYMPYEMITPGKKYIFPDPDTFVRLKIKTIKNHKKDTEAFFIIGLPGDKKYRNVFDVFKNKKFYQFTEFFKLLFETVDINVITQEFLPYVVFSKARKAHELSH
;
A
#
# COMPACT_ATOMS: atom_id res chain seq x y z
N MET A 1 -9.82 55.25 27.32
CA MET A 1 -9.86 53.82 27.74
C MET A 1 -10.22 52.86 26.57
N MET A 2 -9.84 53.18 25.32
CA MET A 2 -10.17 52.37 24.12
C MET A 2 -8.95 51.94 23.27
N LYS A 3 -7.74 52.43 23.58
CA LYS A 3 -6.52 52.09 22.81
C LYS A 3 -5.81 50.81 23.25
N LYS A 4 -6.15 50.23 24.41
CA LYS A 4 -5.57 48.96 24.90
C LYS A 4 -6.35 47.71 24.47
N LEU A 5 -7.56 47.85 23.93
CA LEU A 5 -8.39 46.72 23.51
C LEU A 5 -8.08 46.25 22.07
N ILE A 6 -7.58 47.15 21.22
CA ILE A 6 -7.30 46.86 19.80
C ILE A 6 -5.98 46.08 19.63
N THR A 7 -5.02 46.27 20.54
CA THR A 7 -3.71 45.58 20.46
C THR A 7 -3.80 44.09 20.86
N VAL A 8 -4.79 43.69 21.65
CA VAL A 8 -5.00 42.28 22.04
C VAL A 8 -5.69 41.49 20.93
N LEU A 9 -6.50 42.14 20.09
CA LEU A 9 -7.21 41.48 18.99
C LEU A 9 -6.31 41.19 17.77
N ILE A 10 -5.26 42.00 17.55
CA ILE A 10 -4.31 41.81 16.43
C ILE A 10 -3.23 40.76 16.77
N PHE A 11 -2.98 40.50 18.06
CA PHE A 11 -2.03 39.46 18.47
C PHE A 11 -2.65 38.04 18.48
N PHE A 12 -3.98 37.93 18.49
CA PHE A 12 -4.66 36.63 18.47
C PHE A 12 -4.88 36.07 17.05
N THR A 13 -4.82 36.91 16.02
CA THR A 13 -4.94 36.47 14.61
C THR A 13 -3.63 35.96 14.01
N PHE A 14 -2.50 36.06 14.73
CA PHE A 14 -1.19 35.61 14.25
C PHE A 14 -0.74 34.24 14.80
N LEU A 15 -1.54 33.59 15.64
CA LEU A 15 -1.22 32.26 16.22
C LEU A 15 -1.87 31.08 15.47
N PHE A 16 -2.59 31.32 14.38
CA PHE A 16 -3.22 30.27 13.57
C PHE A 16 -2.83 30.29 12.09
N ASN A 17 -1.66 30.86 11.75
CA ASN A 17 -1.02 30.66 10.45
C ASN A 17 0.01 29.52 10.50
N GLY A 18 -0.36 28.41 11.14
CA GLY A 18 0.19 27.14 10.71
C GLY A 18 -0.51 26.81 9.39
N SER A 19 0.09 27.17 8.26
CA SER A 19 -0.33 26.60 6.98
C SER A 19 -0.14 25.09 7.13
N LEU A 20 -1.22 24.37 7.47
CA LEU A 20 -1.29 22.94 7.20
C LEU A 20 -1.02 22.84 5.70
N LEU A 21 0.15 22.31 5.32
CA LEU A 21 0.37 21.90 3.94
C LEU A 21 -0.67 20.82 3.68
N GLN A 22 -1.82 21.20 3.13
CA GLN A 22 -2.89 20.27 2.83
C GLN A 22 -2.51 19.58 1.53
N ALA A 23 -2.45 18.26 1.56
CA ALA A 23 -2.13 17.46 0.38
C ALA A 23 -2.97 17.85 -0.84
N LYS A 24 -2.30 17.94 -2.00
CA LYS A 24 -2.97 18.24 -3.27
C LYS A 24 -3.85 17.07 -3.68
N ILE A 25 -5.14 17.33 -3.86
CA ILE A 25 -6.09 16.34 -4.39
C ILE A 25 -6.30 16.60 -5.89
N VAL A 26 -6.13 15.56 -6.71
CA VAL A 26 -6.31 15.63 -8.16
C VAL A 26 -7.35 14.61 -8.62
N LYS A 27 -8.32 15.06 -9.44
CA LYS A 27 -9.28 14.19 -10.12
C LYS A 27 -8.71 13.75 -11.46
N VAL A 28 -8.69 12.43 -11.69
CA VAL A 28 -8.11 11.84 -12.90
C VAL A 28 -8.88 10.61 -13.34
N LYS A 29 -8.71 10.23 -14.61
CA LYS A 29 -9.16 8.93 -15.14
C LYS A 29 -7.99 7.96 -15.24
N GLY A 30 -8.13 6.81 -14.60
CA GLY A 30 -7.21 5.68 -14.70
C GLY A 30 -7.74 4.65 -15.68
N GLU A 31 -6.88 4.12 -16.54
CA GLU A 31 -7.26 3.18 -17.59
C GLU A 31 -6.36 1.96 -17.56
N ALA A 32 -6.93 0.78 -17.86
CA ALA A 32 -6.16 -0.42 -18.03
C ALA A 32 -6.78 -1.38 -19.03
N GLU A 33 -5.89 -2.10 -19.71
CA GLU A 33 -6.19 -3.25 -20.54
C GLU A 33 -5.37 -4.46 -20.03
N VAL A 34 -6.02 -5.59 -19.82
CA VAL A 34 -5.40 -6.82 -19.33
C VAL A 34 -5.84 -8.01 -20.16
N ARG A 35 -4.85 -8.73 -20.69
CA ARG A 35 -5.03 -10.00 -21.38
C ARG A 35 -5.10 -11.12 -20.36
N ILE A 36 -6.10 -11.98 -20.49
CA ILE A 36 -6.33 -13.12 -19.59
C ILE A 36 -5.74 -14.35 -20.26
N ALA A 37 -4.43 -14.56 -20.09
CA ALA A 37 -3.70 -15.70 -20.63
C ALA A 37 -2.90 -16.37 -19.50
N GLY A 38 -3.21 -17.63 -19.21
CA GLY A 38 -2.55 -18.38 -18.13
C GLY A 38 -2.94 -17.95 -16.71
N ILE A 39 -4.00 -17.15 -16.56
CA ILE A 39 -4.55 -16.67 -15.28
C ILE A 39 -6.07 -16.85 -15.27
N THR A 40 -6.68 -16.84 -14.08
CA THR A 40 -8.14 -16.91 -13.96
C THR A 40 -8.82 -15.59 -14.33
N PRO A 41 -10.12 -15.60 -14.70
CA PRO A 41 -10.89 -14.38 -14.89
C PRO A 41 -10.89 -13.45 -13.66
N GLU A 42 -10.91 -13.99 -12.45
CA GLU A 42 -10.89 -13.22 -11.21
C GLU A 42 -9.53 -12.55 -10.99
N GLU A 43 -8.43 -13.28 -11.23
CA GLU A 43 -7.07 -12.72 -11.20
C GLU A 43 -6.90 -11.62 -12.25
N GLY A 44 -7.37 -11.85 -13.47
CA GLY A 44 -7.34 -10.87 -14.55
C GLY A 44 -8.08 -9.59 -14.17
N TRP A 45 -9.23 -9.71 -13.50
CA TRP A 45 -10.00 -8.56 -13.02
C TRP A 45 -9.27 -7.76 -11.94
N ILE A 46 -8.65 -8.44 -10.96
CA ILE A 46 -7.86 -7.79 -9.91
C ILE A 46 -6.67 -7.04 -10.53
N ILE A 47 -5.97 -7.66 -11.48
CA ILE A 47 -4.84 -7.03 -12.19
C ILE A 47 -5.31 -5.79 -12.96
N ALA A 48 -6.46 -5.87 -13.64
CA ALA A 48 -7.01 -4.73 -14.39
C ALA A 48 -7.32 -3.55 -13.47
N LYS A 49 -7.98 -3.78 -12.34
CA LYS A 49 -8.23 -2.73 -11.33
C LYS A 49 -6.93 -2.10 -10.83
N ARG A 50 -5.94 -2.91 -10.46
CA ARG A 50 -4.63 -2.42 -9.96
C ARG A 50 -3.90 -1.58 -10.99
N ARG A 51 -3.93 -1.98 -12.27
CA ARG A 51 -3.35 -1.19 -13.37
C ARG A 51 -4.06 0.14 -13.56
N ALA A 52 -5.39 0.16 -13.54
CA ALA A 52 -6.13 1.40 -13.71
C ALA A 52 -5.86 2.37 -12.56
N ARG A 53 -5.75 1.86 -11.34
CA ARG A 53 -5.33 2.62 -10.15
C ARG A 53 -3.91 3.16 -10.28
N ALA A 54 -2.95 2.32 -10.66
CA ALA A 54 -1.57 2.76 -10.88
C ALA A 54 -1.50 3.86 -11.96
N ASN A 55 -2.21 3.67 -13.08
CA ASN A 55 -2.33 4.67 -14.13
C ASN A 55 -2.95 5.99 -13.64
N ALA A 56 -3.98 5.93 -12.80
CA ALA A 56 -4.55 7.14 -12.18
C ALA A 56 -3.51 7.87 -11.31
N VAL A 57 -2.79 7.17 -10.44
CA VAL A 57 -1.78 7.78 -9.57
C VAL A 57 -0.63 8.39 -10.39
N GLU A 58 -0.20 7.70 -11.43
CA GLU A 58 0.80 8.18 -12.39
C GLU A 58 0.37 9.48 -13.08
N LYS A 59 -0.83 9.50 -13.67
CA LYS A 59 -1.41 10.69 -14.31
C LYS A 59 -1.55 11.84 -13.31
N ALA A 60 -2.01 11.58 -12.08
CA ALA A 60 -2.16 12.59 -11.04
C ALA A 60 -0.81 13.20 -10.60
N CYS A 61 0.22 12.36 -10.49
CA CYS A 61 1.57 12.78 -10.11
C CYS A 61 2.40 13.34 -11.27
N GLY A 62 1.94 13.25 -12.51
CA GLY A 62 2.71 13.65 -13.69
C GLY A 62 3.94 12.76 -13.94
N ILE A 63 3.88 11.49 -13.56
CA ILE A 63 4.96 10.51 -13.72
C ILE A 63 4.48 9.34 -14.57
N LYS A 64 5.40 8.56 -15.15
CA LYS A 64 5.08 7.31 -15.85
C LYS A 64 6.00 6.22 -15.31
N ILE A 65 5.44 5.20 -14.67
CA ILE A 65 6.19 4.10 -14.03
C ILE A 65 5.84 2.78 -14.74
N VAL A 66 4.57 2.52 -14.98
CA VAL A 66 4.06 1.30 -15.64
C VAL A 66 4.09 1.50 -17.17
N SER A 67 4.89 0.70 -17.88
CA SER A 67 5.06 0.82 -19.33
C SER A 67 4.58 -0.40 -20.15
N SER A 68 4.29 -1.54 -19.50
CA SER A 68 4.04 -2.80 -20.20
C SER A 68 2.55 -3.22 -20.21
N THR A 69 1.99 -3.44 -21.40
CA THR A 69 0.66 -4.06 -21.57
C THR A 69 0.70 -5.58 -21.40
N VAL A 70 1.87 -6.20 -21.57
CA VAL A 70 2.10 -7.64 -21.43
C VAL A 70 2.38 -7.97 -19.97
N VAL A 71 1.51 -8.76 -19.35
CA VAL A 71 1.69 -9.34 -18.02
C VAL A 71 2.76 -10.44 -18.14
N LYS A 72 4.06 -10.09 -18.01
CA LYS A 72 5.10 -11.10 -17.79
C LYS A 72 5.19 -11.42 -16.30
N GLU A 73 5.15 -12.71 -15.98
CA GLU A 73 5.01 -13.25 -14.63
C GLU A 73 6.01 -12.64 -13.62
N GLY A 74 5.50 -12.14 -12.48
CA GLY A 74 6.30 -11.74 -11.31
C GLY A 74 6.64 -10.25 -11.16
N SER A 75 6.66 -9.45 -12.23
CA SER A 75 7.06 -8.01 -12.18
C SER A 75 5.97 -7.05 -11.66
N LEU A 76 4.73 -7.54 -11.55
CA LEU A 76 3.56 -6.64 -11.63
C LEU A 76 3.26 -5.87 -10.34
N ILE A 77 3.40 -6.48 -9.15
CA ILE A 77 3.08 -5.79 -7.91
C ILE A 77 4.12 -4.73 -7.56
N GLY A 78 5.42 -5.00 -7.75
CA GLY A 78 6.46 -4.00 -7.45
C GLY A 78 6.25 -2.69 -8.21
N GLU A 79 5.89 -2.76 -9.48
CA GLU A 79 5.56 -1.59 -10.30
C GLU A 79 4.31 -0.85 -9.79
N TYR A 80 3.24 -1.56 -9.42
CA TYR A 80 2.03 -0.94 -8.88
C TYR A 80 2.26 -0.29 -7.53
N LEU A 81 2.99 -0.95 -6.63
CA LEU A 81 3.32 -0.39 -5.32
C LEU A 81 4.23 0.83 -5.46
N ALA A 82 5.15 0.81 -6.43
CA ALA A 82 5.97 1.99 -6.74
C ALA A 82 5.10 3.18 -7.15
N ALA A 83 4.05 2.97 -7.96
CA ALA A 83 3.07 4.01 -8.27
C ALA A 83 2.29 4.46 -7.02
N PHE A 84 1.74 3.52 -6.24
CA PHE A 84 1.00 3.83 -5.00
C PHE A 84 1.85 4.54 -3.95
N SER A 85 3.19 4.37 -3.98
CA SER A 85 4.10 5.10 -3.12
C SER A 85 4.08 6.63 -3.36
N LYS A 86 3.50 7.09 -4.46
CA LYS A 86 3.51 8.49 -4.91
C LYS A 86 2.22 9.24 -4.62
N GLY A 87 1.12 8.54 -4.38
CA GLY A 87 -0.17 9.14 -4.09
C GLY A 87 -1.20 8.12 -3.62
N PHE A 88 -2.15 8.60 -2.83
CA PHE A 88 -3.19 7.78 -2.23
C PHE A 88 -4.51 7.96 -2.97
N ILE A 89 -5.10 6.85 -3.43
CA ILE A 89 -6.45 6.87 -4.02
C ILE A 89 -7.46 6.93 -2.87
N ILE A 90 -8.05 8.10 -2.65
CA ILE A 90 -8.99 8.34 -1.55
C ILE A 90 -10.45 8.12 -1.97
N LYS A 91 -10.70 8.10 -3.28
CA LYS A 91 -12.00 7.80 -3.87
C LYS A 91 -11.81 7.19 -5.24
N GLU A 92 -12.63 6.18 -5.56
CA GLU A 92 -12.66 5.58 -6.89
C GLU A 92 -14.08 5.23 -7.31
N LYS A 93 -14.33 5.27 -8.62
CA LYS A 93 -15.54 4.76 -9.25
C LYS A 93 -15.17 4.14 -10.58
N ILE A 94 -15.60 2.90 -10.83
CA ILE A 94 -15.51 2.29 -12.16
C ILE A 94 -16.56 2.96 -13.04
N VAL A 95 -16.14 3.60 -14.12
CA VAL A 95 -17.02 4.28 -15.08
C VAL A 95 -17.19 3.52 -16.38
N GLU A 96 -16.25 2.62 -16.68
CA GLU A 96 -16.36 1.72 -17.83
C GLU A 96 -15.76 0.36 -17.49
N GLN A 97 -16.47 -0.69 -17.88
CA GLN A 97 -16.02 -2.07 -17.81
C GLN A 97 -16.46 -2.78 -19.10
N LYS A 98 -15.50 -3.29 -19.86
CA LYS A 98 -15.73 -4.05 -21.09
C LYS A 98 -14.88 -5.30 -21.11
N THR A 99 -15.43 -6.34 -21.70
CA THR A 99 -14.70 -7.56 -22.06
C THR A 99 -14.59 -7.61 -23.58
N ASP A 100 -13.39 -7.85 -24.08
CA ASP A 100 -13.05 -7.93 -25.50
C ASP A 100 -12.26 -9.23 -25.76
N TRP A 101 -11.98 -9.52 -27.02
CA TRP A 101 -11.26 -10.72 -27.43
C TRP A 101 -10.20 -10.39 -28.47
N ILE A 102 -8.98 -10.86 -28.23
CA ILE A 102 -7.92 -10.88 -29.23
C ILE A 102 -8.17 -12.09 -30.12
N LYS A 103 -8.80 -11.85 -31.28
CA LYS A 103 -9.26 -12.92 -32.20
C LYS A 103 -8.16 -13.53 -33.06
N ASN A 104 -7.00 -12.87 -33.18
CA ASN A 104 -5.87 -13.33 -33.99
C ASN A 104 -4.93 -14.31 -33.24
N THR A 105 -5.38 -14.87 -32.11
CA THR A 105 -4.69 -15.95 -31.39
C THR A 105 -5.55 -17.22 -31.39
N ILE A 106 -4.91 -18.38 -31.25
CA ILE A 106 -5.59 -19.67 -31.14
C ILE A 106 -5.18 -20.32 -29.81
N PRO A 107 -6.10 -20.44 -28.82
CA PRO A 107 -7.46 -19.88 -28.81
C PRO A 107 -7.47 -18.34 -28.71
N PRO A 108 -8.61 -17.67 -29.04
CA PRO A 108 -8.78 -16.24 -28.79
C PRO A 108 -8.55 -15.89 -27.32
N ILE A 109 -7.76 -14.86 -27.05
CA ILE A 109 -7.44 -14.45 -25.67
C ILE A 109 -8.46 -13.41 -25.20
N PRO A 110 -9.16 -13.63 -24.07
CA PRO A 110 -10.05 -12.64 -23.51
C PRO A 110 -9.27 -11.46 -22.92
N VAL A 111 -9.88 -10.27 -22.96
CA VAL A 111 -9.28 -9.01 -22.53
C VAL A 111 -10.27 -8.23 -21.66
N TYR A 112 -9.82 -7.76 -20.51
CA TYR A 112 -10.55 -6.75 -19.74
C TYR A 112 -10.06 -5.35 -20.07
N LYS A 113 -11.02 -4.45 -20.32
CA LYS A 113 -10.82 -3.00 -20.42
C LYS A 113 -11.59 -2.34 -19.30
N ILE A 114 -10.90 -1.53 -18.51
CA ILE A 114 -11.48 -0.84 -17.36
C ILE A 114 -11.05 0.62 -17.36
N VAL A 115 -12.01 1.50 -17.05
CA VAL A 115 -11.77 2.92 -16.78
C VAL A 115 -12.33 3.25 -15.42
N ILE A 116 -11.51 3.91 -14.61
CA ILE A 116 -11.90 4.42 -13.30
C ILE A 116 -11.79 5.95 -13.29
N GLU A 117 -12.70 6.60 -12.57
CA GLU A 117 -12.51 7.96 -12.07
C GLU A 117 -11.97 7.87 -10.65
N ALA A 118 -10.90 8.61 -10.37
CA ALA A 118 -10.24 8.58 -9.07
C ALA A 118 -9.94 10.00 -8.56
N GLU A 119 -10.05 10.17 -7.24
CA GLU A 119 -9.47 11.29 -6.52
C GLU A 119 -8.18 10.79 -5.85
N VAL A 120 -7.05 11.41 -6.22
CA VAL A 120 -5.72 11.04 -5.75
C VAL A 120 -5.17 12.15 -4.87
N ALA A 121 -4.86 11.85 -3.61
CA ALA A 121 -4.15 12.74 -2.71
C ALA A 121 -2.63 12.56 -2.89
N ILE A 122 -1.93 13.65 -3.15
CA ILE A 122 -0.50 13.67 -3.44
C ILE A 122 0.22 14.39 -2.29
N PRO A 123 1.16 13.72 -1.60
CA PRO A 123 1.96 14.39 -0.57
C PRO A 123 2.90 15.40 -1.23
N GLU A 124 2.95 16.60 -0.67
CA GLU A 124 3.80 17.72 -1.09
C GLU A 124 5.24 17.54 -0.61
N ASN A 125 5.44 17.03 0.62
CA ASN A 125 6.77 16.78 1.17
C ASN A 125 7.08 15.27 1.20
N ARG A 126 8.06 14.85 0.40
CA ARG A 126 8.47 13.44 0.27
C ARG A 126 9.82 13.13 0.92
N ASN A 127 10.46 14.10 1.57
CA ASN A 127 11.84 13.94 2.07
C ASN A 127 11.91 13.33 3.48
N LEU A 128 10.77 13.11 4.14
CA LEU A 128 10.76 12.50 5.45
C LEU A 128 11.02 11.00 5.33
N ARG A 129 12.19 10.56 5.81
CA ARG A 129 12.54 9.14 5.92
C ARG A 129 12.75 8.76 7.38
N LEU A 130 11.73 8.15 7.97
CA LEU A 130 11.74 7.73 9.37
C LEU A 130 12.44 6.39 9.61
N PHE A 131 12.43 5.49 8.63
CA PHE A 131 13.00 4.15 8.76
C PHE A 131 13.39 3.58 7.39
N LYS A 132 14.06 2.43 7.42
CA LYS A 132 14.20 1.50 6.28
C LYS A 132 13.61 0.16 6.70
N ALA A 133 13.04 -0.59 5.78
CA ALA A 133 12.53 -1.93 6.05
C ALA A 133 13.08 -2.93 5.02
N GLU A 134 13.29 -4.17 5.45
CA GLU A 134 13.75 -5.29 4.62
C GLU A 134 13.02 -6.58 5.04
N LEU A 135 12.86 -7.50 4.10
CA LEU A 135 12.42 -8.86 4.41
C LEU A 135 13.61 -9.80 4.51
N ASN A 136 13.50 -10.81 5.38
CA ASN A 136 14.44 -11.92 5.43
C ASN A 136 14.54 -12.65 4.08
N LYS A 137 13.45 -12.71 3.31
CA LYS A 137 13.40 -13.16 1.91
C LYS A 137 12.16 -12.63 1.20
N TYR A 138 12.17 -12.69 -0.13
CA TYR A 138 11.09 -12.18 -0.99
C TYR A 138 10.33 -13.28 -1.74
N SER A 139 10.77 -14.53 -1.63
CA SER A 139 10.14 -15.71 -2.22
C SER A 139 9.93 -16.77 -1.16
N PHE A 140 8.67 -17.18 -0.98
CA PHE A 140 8.23 -18.08 0.06
C PHE A 140 7.59 -19.34 -0.53
N ILE A 141 7.66 -20.43 0.21
CA ILE A 141 6.83 -21.62 0.06
C ILE A 141 5.69 -21.52 1.07
N ASP A 142 4.51 -22.01 0.72
CA ASP A 142 3.39 -22.14 1.65
C ASP A 142 3.81 -22.76 3.00
N GLY A 143 3.56 -22.02 4.07
CA GLY A 143 3.87 -22.35 5.45
C GLY A 143 5.19 -21.77 5.98
N GLU A 144 6.03 -21.20 5.12
CA GLU A 144 7.27 -20.56 5.55
C GLU A 144 7.03 -19.28 6.33
N GLU A 145 8.00 -18.95 7.19
CA GLU A 145 7.94 -17.80 8.08
C GLU A 145 8.65 -16.59 7.47
N ALA A 146 7.97 -15.45 7.51
CA ALA A 146 8.54 -14.16 7.15
C ALA A 146 8.96 -13.37 8.39
N GLN A 147 10.02 -12.60 8.23
CA GLN A 147 10.45 -11.60 9.20
C GLN A 147 10.70 -10.28 8.47
N ILE A 148 10.15 -9.21 9.03
CA ILE A 148 10.33 -7.83 8.61
C ILE A 148 11.31 -7.20 9.58
N ILE A 149 12.41 -6.68 9.04
CA ILE A 149 13.44 -6.00 9.81
C ILE A 149 13.33 -4.51 9.49
N ILE A 150 13.11 -3.70 10.52
CA ILE A 150 12.95 -2.26 10.42
C ILE A 150 14.15 -1.61 11.10
N THR A 151 14.88 -0.79 10.34
CA THR A 151 16.00 0.01 10.84
C THR A 151 15.53 1.44 11.01
N PRO A 152 15.29 1.91 12.25
CA PRO A 152 14.82 3.27 12.50
C PRO A 152 15.93 4.28 12.21
N LEU A 153 15.60 5.35 11.50
CA LEU A 153 16.48 6.49 11.25
C LEU A 153 16.15 7.65 12.19
N ASN A 154 14.88 7.74 12.61
CA ASN A 154 14.36 8.69 13.58
C ASN A 154 13.38 7.97 14.52
N ASN A 155 13.02 8.63 15.62
CA ASN A 155 11.94 8.14 16.47
C ASN A 155 10.64 8.08 15.66
N ALA A 156 9.99 6.92 15.64
CA ALA A 156 8.80 6.71 14.84
C ALA A 156 7.83 5.72 15.48
N TYR A 157 6.57 5.87 15.09
CA TYR A 157 5.52 4.90 15.32
C TYR A 157 5.19 4.20 14.02
N ILE A 158 5.12 2.88 14.04
CA ILE A 158 4.92 2.08 12.83
C ILE A 158 3.60 1.31 12.85
N GLY A 159 3.02 1.15 11.68
CA GLY A 159 1.95 0.22 11.38
C GLY A 159 2.43 -0.73 10.27
N ILE A 160 2.21 -2.03 10.46
CA ILE A 160 2.56 -3.04 9.46
C ILE A 160 1.26 -3.63 8.95
N PHE A 161 1.09 -3.56 7.64
CA PHE A 161 -0.07 -4.08 6.93
C PHE A 161 0.37 -5.10 5.88
N ASN A 162 -0.54 -5.97 5.49
CA ASN A 162 -0.38 -6.85 4.34
C ASN A 162 -1.43 -6.53 3.28
N ILE A 163 -0.97 -6.26 2.06
CA ILE A 163 -1.80 -6.14 0.87
C ILE A 163 -1.83 -7.52 0.22
N THR A 164 -2.98 -8.19 0.30
CA THR A 164 -3.13 -9.57 -0.15
C THR A 164 -3.28 -9.67 -1.66
N ALA A 165 -3.16 -10.87 -2.22
CA ALA A 165 -3.40 -11.10 -3.65
C ALA A 165 -4.86 -10.77 -4.06
N GLU A 166 -5.80 -10.83 -3.12
CA GLU A 166 -7.21 -10.46 -3.30
C GLU A 166 -7.51 -8.96 -3.16
N ASP A 167 -6.49 -8.09 -3.11
CA ASP A 167 -6.67 -6.64 -3.05
C ASP A 167 -7.27 -6.12 -1.73
N LYS A 168 -7.11 -6.91 -0.66
CA LYS A 168 -7.50 -6.58 0.71
C LYS A 168 -6.29 -6.11 1.51
N ILE A 169 -6.50 -5.21 2.46
CA ILE A 169 -5.46 -4.73 3.37
C ILE A 169 -5.76 -5.23 4.78
N VAL A 170 -4.82 -5.97 5.37
CA VAL A 170 -4.93 -6.55 6.71
C VAL A 170 -3.88 -5.92 7.61
N MET A 171 -4.27 -5.45 8.80
CA MET A 171 -3.30 -4.96 9.78
C MET A 171 -2.64 -6.13 10.52
N LEU A 172 -1.31 -6.13 10.55
CA LEU A 172 -0.50 -7.12 11.26
C LEU A 172 0.11 -6.54 12.54
N TYR A 173 0.43 -5.25 12.55
CA TYR A 173 0.97 -4.53 13.71
C TYR A 173 0.39 -3.11 13.77
N PRO A 174 0.02 -2.61 14.96
CA PRO A 174 0.01 -3.31 16.26
C PRO A 174 -1.09 -4.39 16.33
N ASN A 175 -0.92 -5.37 17.22
CA ASN A 175 -1.92 -6.42 17.45
C ASN A 175 -2.01 -6.79 18.95
N PRO A 176 -3.01 -7.57 19.41
CA PRO A 176 -3.18 -7.89 20.84
C PRO A 176 -1.98 -8.57 21.52
N TYR A 177 -1.12 -9.24 20.75
CA TYR A 177 0.08 -9.92 21.26
C TYR A 177 1.33 -9.05 21.21
N MET A 178 1.31 -8.01 20.36
CA MET A 178 2.42 -7.08 20.14
C MET A 178 1.86 -5.66 20.19
N PRO A 179 1.77 -5.07 21.40
CA PRO A 179 1.30 -3.71 21.54
C PRO A 179 2.24 -2.76 20.81
N TYR A 180 1.69 -1.61 20.48
CA TYR A 180 2.43 -0.57 19.79
C TYR A 180 3.56 -0.03 20.68
N GLU A 181 4.73 0.20 20.10
CA GLU A 181 5.89 0.83 20.74
C GLU A 181 6.53 1.84 19.79
N MET A 182 7.27 2.80 20.36
CA MET A 182 8.11 3.69 19.57
C MET A 182 9.38 2.96 19.15
N ILE A 183 9.66 2.94 17.86
CA ILE A 183 10.97 2.52 17.36
C ILE A 183 11.93 3.72 17.45
N THR A 184 13.17 3.47 17.89
CA THR A 184 14.19 4.51 18.09
C THR A 184 15.48 4.15 17.36
N PRO A 185 16.26 5.14 16.88
CA PRO A 185 17.52 4.88 16.22
C PRO A 185 18.49 4.07 17.09
N GLY A 186 19.35 3.28 16.45
CA GLY A 186 20.37 2.47 17.12
C GLY A 186 19.93 1.04 17.47
N LYS A 187 18.64 0.71 17.40
CA LYS A 187 18.13 -0.66 17.58
C LYS A 187 17.23 -1.05 16.40
N LYS A 188 17.53 -2.18 15.75
CA LYS A 188 16.63 -2.77 14.75
C LYS A 188 15.36 -3.29 15.46
N TYR A 189 14.21 -3.05 14.84
CA TYR A 189 12.94 -3.65 15.23
C TYR A 189 12.66 -4.84 14.32
N ILE A 190 12.35 -6.00 14.87
CA ILE A 190 12.08 -7.23 14.11
C ILE A 190 10.64 -7.64 14.35
N PHE A 191 9.89 -7.84 13.27
CA PHE A 191 8.50 -8.28 13.30
C PHE A 191 8.31 -9.58 12.51
N PRO A 192 7.66 -10.61 13.07
CA PRO A 192 7.34 -10.76 14.50
C PRO A 192 8.61 -10.83 15.35
N ASP A 193 8.50 -10.45 16.62
CA ASP A 193 9.61 -10.56 17.59
C ASP A 193 10.07 -12.03 17.71
N PRO A 194 11.35 -12.35 17.42
CA PRO A 194 11.86 -13.71 17.43
C PRO A 194 11.77 -14.39 18.81
N ASP A 195 11.77 -13.61 19.89
CA ASP A 195 11.73 -14.11 21.27
C ASP A 195 10.29 -14.45 21.73
N THR A 196 9.28 -14.12 20.91
CA THR A 196 7.88 -14.48 21.18
C THR A 196 7.53 -15.82 20.54
N PHE A 197 6.33 -16.37 20.81
CA PHE A 197 5.80 -17.55 20.10
C PHE A 197 5.01 -17.21 18.83
N VAL A 198 4.85 -15.92 18.52
CA VAL A 198 4.09 -15.48 17.35
C VAL A 198 4.96 -15.63 16.10
N ARG A 199 4.39 -16.21 15.04
CA ARG A 199 5.06 -16.42 13.76
C ARG A 199 4.20 -15.91 12.61
N LEU A 200 4.83 -15.27 11.64
CA LEU A 200 4.18 -14.77 10.44
C LEU A 200 4.34 -15.81 9.33
N LYS A 201 3.39 -16.74 9.26
CA LYS A 201 3.40 -17.80 8.25
C LYS A 201 2.73 -17.32 6.97
N ILE A 202 3.47 -17.38 5.86
CA ILE A 202 2.98 -17.02 4.54
C ILE A 202 2.29 -18.24 3.93
N LYS A 203 1.10 -18.03 3.35
CA LYS A 203 0.32 -19.09 2.72
C LYS A 203 -0.18 -18.65 1.38
N THR A 204 -0.36 -19.60 0.49
CA THR A 204 -1.13 -19.39 -0.73
C THR A 204 -2.62 -19.34 -0.39
N ILE A 205 -3.38 -18.61 -1.21
CA ILE A 205 -4.84 -18.71 -1.22
C ILE A 205 -5.19 -20.13 -1.67
N LYS A 206 -6.28 -20.67 -1.11
CA LYS A 206 -6.73 -22.02 -1.43
C LYS A 206 -6.86 -22.20 -2.95
N ASN A 207 -6.24 -23.26 -3.48
CA ASN A 207 -6.17 -23.62 -4.91
C ASN A 207 -5.28 -22.71 -5.78
N HIS A 208 -4.68 -21.65 -5.24
CA HIS A 208 -3.70 -20.88 -5.97
C HIS A 208 -2.36 -21.61 -5.96
N LYS A 209 -1.67 -21.59 -7.11
CA LYS A 209 -0.31 -22.16 -7.23
C LYS A 209 0.78 -21.16 -6.85
N LYS A 210 0.44 -19.87 -6.91
CA LYS A 210 1.33 -18.75 -6.69
C LYS A 210 0.49 -17.53 -6.34
N ASP A 211 0.88 -16.81 -5.31
CA ASP A 211 0.33 -15.51 -4.97
C ASP A 211 1.43 -14.47 -4.93
N THR A 212 1.08 -13.23 -5.27
CA THR A 212 1.97 -12.08 -5.10
C THR A 212 1.25 -11.08 -4.22
N GLU A 213 1.94 -10.65 -3.18
CA GLU A 213 1.42 -9.83 -2.09
C GLU A 213 2.50 -8.82 -1.68
N ALA A 214 2.20 -7.97 -0.69
CA ALA A 214 3.21 -7.10 -0.13
C ALA A 214 2.96 -6.76 1.33
N PHE A 215 4.04 -6.56 2.08
CA PHE A 215 3.94 -5.82 3.32
C PHE A 215 4.01 -4.32 3.02
N PHE A 216 3.11 -3.59 3.66
CA PHE A 216 3.04 -2.15 3.60
C PHE A 216 3.30 -1.59 4.99
N ILE A 217 4.44 -0.93 5.15
CA ILE A 217 4.86 -0.38 6.43
C ILE A 217 4.67 1.13 6.36
N ILE A 218 3.90 1.66 7.30
CA ILE A 218 3.67 3.09 7.48
C ILE A 218 4.39 3.51 8.75
N GLY A 219 5.15 4.60 8.69
CA GLY A 219 5.75 5.25 9.85
C GLY A 219 5.30 6.68 10.00
N LEU A 220 5.05 7.08 11.24
CA LEU A 220 4.72 8.43 11.67
C LEU A 220 5.79 8.94 12.64
N PRO A 221 6.05 10.24 12.71
CA PRO A 221 7.01 10.79 13.67
C PRO A 221 6.70 10.35 15.10
N GLY A 222 7.73 10.22 15.94
CA GLY A 222 7.61 9.91 17.38
C GLY A 222 7.01 11.04 18.23
N ASP A 223 6.04 11.78 17.70
CA ASP A 223 5.27 12.80 18.41
C ASP A 223 4.06 12.13 19.09
N LYS A 224 3.77 12.53 20.34
CA LYS A 224 2.65 12.02 21.13
C LYS A 224 1.31 12.09 20.41
N LYS A 225 1.09 13.06 19.51
CA LYS A 225 -0.17 13.15 18.74
C LYS A 225 -0.38 11.99 17.77
N TYR A 226 0.69 11.30 17.36
CA TYR A 226 0.61 10.13 16.49
C TYR A 226 0.56 8.81 17.28
N ARG A 227 0.60 8.89 18.61
CA ARG A 227 0.43 7.72 19.47
C ARG A 227 -0.93 7.10 19.23
N ASN A 228 -0.95 5.79 19.01
CA ASN A 228 -2.16 4.99 18.78
C ASN A 228 -2.95 5.33 17.51
N VAL A 229 -2.40 6.12 16.58
CA VAL A 229 -3.09 6.43 15.31
C VAL A 229 -3.53 5.16 14.57
N PHE A 230 -2.72 4.09 14.61
CA PHE A 230 -3.05 2.84 13.95
C PHE A 230 -4.21 2.06 14.59
N ASP A 231 -4.70 2.47 15.77
CA ASP A 231 -5.83 1.82 16.43
C ASP A 231 -7.13 1.97 15.64
N VAL A 232 -7.24 3.01 14.79
CA VAL A 232 -8.39 3.18 13.88
C VAL A 232 -8.57 1.99 12.94
N PHE A 233 -7.50 1.22 12.68
CA PHE A 233 -7.54 0.07 11.80
C PHE A 233 -7.89 -1.24 12.50
N LYS A 234 -7.90 -1.31 13.84
CA LYS A 234 -8.14 -2.55 14.63
C LYS A 234 -9.54 -3.15 14.46
N ASN A 235 -10.52 -2.34 14.08
CA ASN A 235 -11.94 -2.71 14.16
C ASN A 235 -12.45 -3.57 12.99
N LYS A 236 -11.59 -3.90 12.01
CA LYS A 236 -11.97 -4.73 10.87
C LYS A 236 -10.92 -5.79 10.60
N LYS A 237 -11.39 -6.95 10.15
CA LYS A 237 -10.52 -8.05 9.71
C LYS A 237 -9.69 -7.67 8.48
N PHE A 238 -10.29 -6.89 7.57
CA PHE A 238 -9.62 -6.34 6.40
C PHE A 238 -10.34 -5.07 5.93
N TYR A 239 -9.63 -4.27 5.15
CA TYR A 239 -10.14 -3.11 4.45
C TYR A 239 -10.06 -3.34 2.94
N GLN A 240 -11.00 -2.77 2.19
CA GLN A 240 -10.80 -2.60 0.76
C GLN A 240 -9.69 -1.57 0.51
N PHE A 241 -8.96 -1.70 -0.60
CA PHE A 241 -7.82 -0.83 -0.91
C PHE A 241 -8.15 0.67 -0.77
N THR A 242 -9.17 1.17 -1.46
CA THR A 242 -9.56 2.60 -1.43
C THR A 242 -10.12 3.02 -0.07
N GLU A 243 -10.85 2.14 0.60
CA GLU A 243 -11.38 2.39 1.94
C GLU A 243 -10.24 2.62 2.94
N PHE A 244 -9.20 1.79 2.88
CA PHE A 244 -8.02 1.91 3.71
C PHE A 244 -7.32 3.26 3.51
N PHE A 245 -7.03 3.63 2.25
CA PHE A 245 -6.31 4.87 1.96
C PHE A 245 -7.14 6.12 2.24
N LYS A 246 -8.46 6.05 2.07
CA LYS A 246 -9.38 7.09 2.52
C LYS A 246 -9.30 7.29 4.03
N LEU A 247 -9.41 6.21 4.81
CA LEU A 247 -9.33 6.28 6.26
C LEU A 247 -7.96 6.81 6.72
N LEU A 248 -6.86 6.37 6.10
CA LEU A 248 -5.53 6.88 6.39
C LEU A 248 -5.43 8.39 6.15
N PHE A 249 -5.92 8.86 5.01
CA PHE A 249 -5.94 10.27 4.64
C PHE A 249 -6.79 11.12 5.57
N GLU A 250 -7.94 10.61 6.03
CA GLU A 250 -8.82 11.29 6.98
C GLU A 250 -8.24 11.33 8.40
N THR A 251 -7.36 10.38 8.73
CA THR A 251 -6.78 10.26 10.09
C THR A 251 -5.45 11.02 10.24
N VAL A 252 -4.64 11.09 9.19
CA VAL A 252 -3.27 11.58 9.27
C VAL A 252 -2.94 12.49 8.09
N ASP A 253 -2.21 13.57 8.37
CA ASP A 253 -1.55 14.36 7.33
C ASP A 253 -0.56 13.49 6.56
N ILE A 254 -0.87 13.22 5.30
CA ILE A 254 -0.07 12.33 4.47
C ILE A 254 1.35 12.84 4.20
N ASN A 255 1.63 14.12 4.44
CA ASN A 255 2.98 14.70 4.31
C ASN A 255 3.95 14.24 5.41
N VAL A 256 3.44 13.68 6.50
CA VAL A 256 4.29 13.15 7.59
C VAL A 256 4.46 11.63 7.53
N ILE A 257 3.91 10.99 6.50
CA ILE A 257 3.99 9.54 6.34
C ILE A 257 5.31 9.16 5.66
N THR A 258 6.12 8.34 6.33
CA THR A 258 7.10 7.50 5.64
C THR A 258 6.46 6.16 5.32
N GLN A 259 6.65 5.67 4.10
CA GLN A 259 6.14 4.37 3.71
C GLN A 259 7.19 3.52 2.99
N GLU A 260 7.19 2.23 3.26
CA GLU A 260 8.00 1.23 2.57
C GLU A 260 7.09 0.07 2.16
N PHE A 261 7.26 -0.39 0.92
CA PHE A 261 6.54 -1.54 0.37
C PHE A 261 7.52 -2.67 0.15
N LEU A 262 7.22 -3.85 0.72
CA LEU A 262 8.03 -5.05 0.61
C LEU A 262 7.23 -6.12 -0.14
N PRO A 263 7.27 -6.13 -1.49
CA PRO A 263 6.55 -7.11 -2.29
C PRO A 263 7.18 -8.49 -2.13
N TYR A 264 6.37 -9.53 -2.01
CA TYR A 264 6.83 -10.91 -1.97
C TYR A 264 5.94 -11.83 -2.80
N VAL A 265 6.49 -12.99 -3.12
CA VAL A 265 5.79 -14.06 -3.82
C VAL A 265 5.74 -15.28 -2.91
N VAL A 266 4.61 -15.98 -2.91
CA VAL A 266 4.47 -17.28 -2.27
C VAL A 266 4.03 -18.33 -3.28
N PHE A 267 4.68 -19.49 -3.25
CA PHE A 267 4.38 -20.63 -4.11
C PHE A 267 3.72 -21.75 -3.30
N SER A 268 2.78 -22.46 -3.93
CA SER A 268 2.22 -23.66 -3.32
C SER A 268 3.28 -24.76 -3.26
N LYS A 269 3.22 -25.62 -2.24
CA LYS A 269 4.17 -26.73 -2.06
C LYS A 269 4.29 -27.64 -3.29
N ALA A 270 3.18 -27.84 -4.01
CA ALA A 270 3.14 -28.69 -5.20
C ALA A 270 3.90 -28.11 -6.40
N ARG A 271 3.99 -26.78 -6.54
CA ARG A 271 4.66 -26.14 -7.69
C ARG A 271 6.19 -26.15 -7.56
N LYS A 272 6.73 -25.91 -6.36
CA LYS A 272 8.19 -25.87 -6.18
C LYS A 272 8.85 -27.24 -6.37
N ALA A 273 8.15 -28.33 -6.09
CA ALA A 273 8.63 -29.68 -6.39
C ALA A 273 8.85 -29.91 -7.90
N HIS A 274 8.07 -29.25 -8.76
CA HIS A 274 8.20 -29.32 -10.22
C HIS A 274 9.27 -28.35 -10.77
N GLU A 275 9.51 -27.22 -10.10
CA GLU A 275 10.59 -26.28 -10.46
C GLU A 275 11.98 -26.74 -10.00
N LEU A 276 12.07 -27.60 -8.98
CA LEU A 276 13.33 -28.21 -8.49
C LEU A 276 13.67 -29.55 -9.16
N SER A 277 12.79 -30.09 -10.00
CA SER A 277 12.98 -31.34 -10.75
C SER A 277 13.47 -31.12 -12.19
N HIS A 278 13.84 -29.89 -12.54
CA HIS A 278 14.43 -29.47 -13.81
C HIS A 278 15.66 -28.61 -13.56
#